data_AF-A0A2G4F876-F1
#
_entry.id   AF-A0A2G4F876-F1
#
_cell.length_a   1.000
_cell.length_b   1.000
_cell.length_c   1.000
_cell.angle_alpha   90.00
_cell.angle_beta   90.00
_cell.angle_gamma   90.00
#
_symmetry.space_group_name_H-M   'P 1'
#
loop_
_entity.id
_entity.type
_entity.pdbx_description
1 polymer ?
#
loop_
_entity_poly.entity_id
_entity_poly.type
_entity_poly.pdbx_seq_one_letter_code
_entity_poly.pdbx_strand_id
1 'polypeptide(L)' 'MAPSTEIGVISDTHGRLRAEAIIALEGCDVIFHAG' A
#
# COMPACT_ATOMS: atom_id res chain seq x y z
N MET A 1 -15.50 7.33 -18.56
CA MET A 1 -15.02 6.76 -17.27
C MET A 1 -14.47 7.92 -16.46
N ALA A 2 -14.88 8.11 -15.21
CA ALA A 2 -14.14 9.00 -14.32
C ALA A 2 -12.75 8.39 -14.03
N PRO A 3 -11.70 9.19 -13.78
CA PRO A 3 -10.43 8.64 -13.37
C PRO A 3 -10.60 7.89 -12.04
N SER A 4 -10.08 6.67 -11.96
CA SER A 4 -9.96 5.89 -10.73
C SER A 4 -8.53 5.98 -10.22
N THR A 5 -8.37 6.10 -8.91
CA THR A 5 -7.07 6.05 -8.23
C THR A 5 -7.02 4.76 -7.42
N GLU A 6 -5.96 3.98 -7.62
CA GLU A 6 -5.73 2.75 -6.88
C GLU A 6 -4.90 3.06 -5.62
N ILE A 7 -5.41 2.66 -4.46
CA ILE A 7 -4.78 2.94 -3.17
C ILE A 7 -4.41 1.61 -2.53
N GLY A 8 -3.10 1.39 -2.38
CA GLY A 8 -2.56 0.29 -1.60
C GLY A 8 -2.65 0.60 -0.12
N VAL A 9 -3.11 -0.35 0.70
CA VAL A 9 -3.23 -0.16 2.16
C VAL A 9 -2.40 -1.21 2.88
N ILE A 10 -1.56 -0.75 3.80
CA ILE A 10 -0.78 -1.61 4.71
C ILE A 10 -1.03 -1.18 6.15
N SER A 11 -1.11 -2.14 7.08
CA SER A 11 -1.40 -1.91 8.50
C SER A 11 -0.58 -2.86 9.37
N ASP A 12 -0.56 -2.59 10.68
CA ASP A 12 -0.04 -3.47 11.74
C ASP A 12 1.39 -3.94 11.48
N THR A 13 2.19 -3.05 10.93
CA THR A 13 3.60 -3.37 10.64
C THR A 13 4.42 -3.52 11.92
N HIS A 14 3.92 -3.05 13.07
CA HIS A 14 4.60 -3.04 14.37
C HIS A 14 6.04 -2.49 14.27
N GLY A 15 6.22 -1.44 13.45
CA GLY A 15 7.53 -0.81 13.20
C GLY A 15 8.44 -1.59 12.25
N ARG A 16 7.99 -2.72 11.70
CA ARG A 16 8.75 -3.55 10.75
C ARG A 16 8.00 -3.71 9.43
N LEU A 17 8.42 -2.93 8.45
CA LEU A 17 7.96 -3.08 7.08
C LEU A 17 8.70 -4.24 6.39
N ARG A 18 7.93 -5.17 5.81
CA ARG A 18 8.46 -6.32 5.05
C ARG A 18 8.49 -5.98 3.56
N ALA A 19 9.54 -6.40 2.85
CA ALA A 19 9.70 -6.12 1.43
C ALA A 19 8.56 -6.72 0.60
N GLU A 20 8.08 -7.90 0.99
CA GLU A 20 6.96 -8.60 0.34
C GLU A 20 5.67 -7.77 0.38
N ALA A 21 5.45 -6.98 1.43
CA ALA A 21 4.27 -6.12 1.54
C ALA A 21 4.36 -4.91 0.60
N ILE A 22 5.57 -4.43 0.31
CA ILE A 22 5.78 -3.36 -0.68
C ILE A 22 5.63 -3.90 -2.10
N ILE A 23 6.20 -5.08 -2.38
CA ILE A 23 6.07 -5.75 -3.68
C ILE A 23 4.60 -6.03 -4.01
N ALA A 24 3.80 -6.45 -3.01
CA ALA A 24 2.37 -6.68 -3.21
C ALA A 24 1.56 -5.42 -3.55
N LEU A 25 2.09 -4.23 -3.26
CA LEU A 25 1.45 -2.95 -3.53
C LEU A 25 2.06 -2.22 -4.74
N GLU A 26 2.97 -2.86 -5.48
CA GLU A 26 3.50 -2.31 -6.72
C GLU A 26 2.36 -2.03 -7.72
N GLY A 27 2.38 -0.85 -8.32
CA GLY A 27 1.35 -0.41 -9.27
C GLY A 27 0.25 0.45 -8.65
N CYS A 28 0.11 0.49 -7.32
CA CYS A 28 -0.78 1.44 -6.67
C CYS A 28 -0.28 2.88 -6.87
N ASP A 29 -1.19 3.82 -7.11
CA ASP A 29 -0.87 5.25 -7.26
C ASP A 29 -0.37 5.85 -5.94
N VAL A 30 -0.92 5.37 -4.83
CA VAL A 30 -0.60 5.81 -3.47
C VAL A 30 -0.61 4.61 -2.53
N ILE A 31 0.33 4.59 -1.58
CA ILE A 31 0.33 3.64 -0.46
C ILE A 31 -0.05 4.38 0.82
N PHE A 32 -1.08 3.90 1.52
CA PHE A 32 -1.51 4.39 2.82
C PHE A 32 -1.11 3.40 3.92
N HIS A 33 -0.34 3.90 4.89
CA HIS A 33 0.06 3.14 6.07
C HIS A 33 -0.90 3.45 7.23
N ALA A 34 -1.69 2.46 7.60
CA ALA A 34 -2.83 2.56 8.52
C ALA A 34 -2.59 1.86 9.87
N GLY A 35 -1.34 1.72 10.33
CA GLY A 35 -1.02 1.05 11.60
C GLY A 35 0.44 0.68 11.81
#